data_AF-A0A1A8RX80-F1
#
_entry.id   AF-A0A1A8RX80-F1
#
_cell.length_a   1.000
_cell.length_b   1.000
_cell.length_c   1.000
_cell.angle_alpha   90.00
_cell.angle_beta   90.00
_cell.angle_gamma   90.00
#
_symmetry.space_group_name_H-M   'P 1'
#
loop_
_entity.id
_entity.type
_entity.pdbx_description
1 polymer ?
#
loop_
_entity_poly.entity_id
_entity_poly.type
_entity_poly.pdbx_seq_one_letter_code
_entity_poly.pdbx_strand_id
1 'polypeptide(L)'
;YCEEMIPHHACLQLVSNCEQTLSSHTSRRLITMEKIKEPKELDGLAGVPDPRCSPYHGHNAFREKYFSGLNKRSSKEDTRADVDGK
;
A
#
# COMPACT_ATOMS: atom_id res chain seq x y z
N TYR A 1 8.68 7.41 -3.10
CA TYR A 1 8.95 6.09 -3.70
C TYR A 1 10.45 5.86 -3.59
N CYS A 2 10.87 4.66 -3.20
CA CYS A 2 12.26 4.25 -3.00
C CYS A 2 12.40 2.90 -3.72
N GLU A 3 13.35 2.75 -4.65
CA GLU A 3 13.46 1.53 -5.47
C GLU A 3 13.90 0.32 -4.62
N GLU A 4 14.65 0.59 -3.56
CA GLU A 4 15.16 -0.34 -2.57
C GLU A 4 14.03 -1.01 -1.75
N MET A 5 12.80 -0.48 -1.84
CA MET A 5 11.61 -1.05 -1.21
C MET A 5 10.88 -2.06 -2.09
N ILE A 6 11.29 -2.25 -3.34
CA ILE A 6 10.71 -3.29 -4.19
C ILE A 6 11.01 -4.65 -3.53
N PRO A 7 10.02 -5.54 -3.37
CA PRO A 7 10.28 -6.84 -2.79
C PRO A 7 11.27 -7.62 -3.65
N HIS A 8 12.22 -8.29 -3.01
CA HIS A 8 13.19 -9.15 -3.67
C HIS A 8 12.95 -10.60 -3.27
N HIS A 9 13.14 -11.53 -4.21
CA HIS A 9 13.04 -12.96 -3.94
C HIS A 9 13.96 -13.74 -4.88
N ALA A 10 14.70 -14.72 -4.36
CA ALA A 10 15.72 -15.45 -5.13
C ALA A 10 15.18 -16.21 -6.37
N CYS A 11 13.88 -16.49 -6.41
CA CYS A 11 13.21 -17.21 -7.51
C CYS A 11 12.44 -16.30 -8.47
N LEU A 12 12.40 -14.99 -8.20
CA LEU A 12 11.63 -14.03 -8.98
C LEU A 12 12.56 -12.91 -9.49
N GLN A 13 12.42 -12.55 -10.76
CA GLN A 13 13.13 -11.42 -11.35
C GLN A 13 12.14 -10.32 -11.69
N LEU A 14 12.47 -9.07 -11.35
CA LEU A 14 11.67 -7.90 -11.73
C LEU A 14 11.76 -7.68 -13.25
N VAL A 15 10.63 -7.69 -13.94
CA VAL A 15 10.54 -7.47 -15.40
C VAL A 15 10.02 -6.07 -15.72
N SER A 16 9.07 -5.58 -14.92
CA SER A 16 8.56 -4.22 -15.10
C SER A 16 8.17 -3.60 -13.77
N ASN A 17 8.24 -2.28 -13.73
CA ASN A 17 7.86 -1.48 -12.58
C ASN A 17 7.40 -0.11 -13.08
N CYS A 18 6.09 0.12 -13.10
CA CYS A 18 5.51 1.35 -13.59
C CYS A 18 4.69 2.06 -12.51
N GLU A 19 4.58 3.38 -12.66
CA GLU A 19 3.66 4.16 -11.85
C GLU A 19 2.28 4.13 -12.48
N GLN A 20 1.28 3.87 -11.65
CA GLN A 20 -0.13 4.01 -12.01
C GLN A 20 -0.76 5.06 -11.10
N THR A 21 -1.05 6.21 -11.70
CA THR A 21 -1.76 7.33 -11.06
C THR A 21 -3.23 6.96 -10.81
N LEU A 22 -3.72 7.20 -9.60
CA LEU A 22 -5.12 6.95 -9.22
C LEU A 22 -5.90 8.25 -9.00
N SER A 23 -5.23 9.28 -8.52
CA SER A 23 -5.75 10.65 -8.37
C SER A 23 -4.60 11.65 -8.48
N SER A 24 -4.89 12.94 -8.32
CA SER A 24 -3.88 14.01 -8.26
C SER A 24 -2.87 13.86 -7.12
N HIS A 25 -3.22 13.12 -6.05
CA HIS A 25 -2.39 13.00 -4.84
C HIS A 25 -2.05 11.55 -4.46
N THR A 26 -2.50 10.58 -5.26
CA THR A 26 -2.30 9.16 -4.97
C THR A 26 -1.92 8.42 -6.25
N SER A 27 -0.79 7.73 -6.19
CA SER A 27 -0.38 6.75 -7.19
C SER A 27 0.04 5.45 -6.50
N ARG A 28 0.17 4.38 -7.29
CA ARG A 28 0.72 3.10 -6.85
C ARG A 28 1.75 2.60 -7.85
N ARG A 29 2.66 1.75 -7.39
CA ARG A 29 3.59 1.02 -8.26
C ARG A 29 2.97 -0.30 -8.66
N LEU A 30 2.98 -0.62 -9.94
CA LEU A 30 2.67 -1.95 -10.47
C LEU A 30 3.98 -2.61 -10.84
N ILE A 31 4.31 -3.71 -10.16
CA ILE A 31 5.48 -4.52 -10.45
C ILE A 31 5.06 -5.82 -11.10
N THR A 32 5.83 -6.25 -12.11
CA THR A 32 5.70 -7.57 -12.71
C THR A 32 6.98 -8.33 -12.45
N MET A 33 6.85 -9.55 -11.96
CA MET A 33 7.97 -10.45 -11.75
C MET A 33 7.80 -11.73 -12.56
N GLU A 34 8.90 -12.19 -13.13
CA GLU A 34 8.99 -13.48 -13.80
C GLU A 34 9.56 -14.53 -12.85
N LYS A 35 8.99 -15.72 -12.88
CA LYS A 35 9.51 -16.87 -12.15
C LYS A 35 10.67 -17.48 -12.94
N ILE A 36 11.88 -17.38 -12.39
CA ILE A 36 13.11 -17.86 -13.05
C ILE A 36 13.53 -19.26 -12.60
N LYS A 37 12.97 -19.76 -11.49
CA LYS A 37 13.19 -21.14 -10.99
C LYS A 37 12.10 -21.57 -10.01
N GLU A 38 12.01 -22.88 -9.77
CA GLU A 38 11.25 -23.42 -8.64
C GLU A 38 11.94 -23.09 -7.29
N PRO A 39 11.16 -22.78 -6.24
CA PRO A 39 11.70 -22.49 -4.92
C PRO A 39 12.32 -23.74 -4.30
N LYS A 40 13.54 -23.60 -3.77
CA LYS A 40 14.19 -24.59 -2.91
C LYS A 40 14.09 -24.16 -1.45
N GLU A 41 14.30 -25.09 -0.52
CA GLU A 41 14.18 -24.84 0.93
C GLU A 41 15.03 -23.64 1.40
N LEU A 42 16.22 -23.45 0.82
CA LEU A 42 17.12 -22.34 1.14
C LEU A 42 16.69 -20.98 0.56
N ASP A 43 15.85 -20.97 -0.48
CA ASP A 43 15.44 -19.74 -1.16
C ASP A 43 14.45 -18.91 -0.31
N GLY A 44 13.71 -19.53 0.61
CA GLY A 44 12.81 -18.84 1.54
C GLY A 44 13.51 -18.05 2.64
N LEU A 45 14.81 -18.28 2.85
CA LEU A 45 15.65 -17.54 3.81
C LEU A 45 16.32 -16.32 3.16
N ALA A 46 16.46 -16.33 1.83
CA ALA A 46 17.08 -15.28 1.04
C ALA A 46 16.09 -14.12 0.80
N GLY A 47 15.76 -13.40 1.86
CA GLY A 47 14.82 -12.29 1.77
C GLY A 47 14.32 -11.71 3.09
N VAL A 48 14.85 -12.15 4.24
CA VAL A 48 14.56 -11.47 5.51
C VAL A 48 15.17 -10.07 5.41
N PRO A 49 14.36 -8.99 5.32
CA PRO A 49 14.90 -7.64 5.33
C PRO A 49 15.63 -7.42 6.65
N ASP A 50 16.72 -6.67 6.63
CA ASP A 50 17.40 -6.26 7.86
C ASP A 50 16.35 -5.69 8.83
N PRO A 51 16.19 -6.22 10.06
CA PRO A 51 15.21 -5.73 11.03
C PRO A 51 15.33 -4.23 11.32
N ARG A 52 16.51 -3.64 11.07
CA ARG A 52 16.80 -2.21 11.21
C ARG A 52 16.25 -1.38 10.06
N CYS A 53 16.07 -1.99 8.89
CA CYS A 53 15.43 -1.41 7.72
C CYS A 53 13.98 -1.85 7.68
N SER A 54 13.12 -1.26 8.54
CA SER A 54 11.67 -1.39 8.34
C SER A 54 11.30 -0.58 7.11
N PRO A 55 11.07 -1.19 5.93
CA PRO A 55 10.95 -0.46 4.68
C PRO A 55 9.74 0.48 4.70
N TYR A 56 8.80 0.24 5.60
CA TYR A 56 7.51 0.91 5.70
C TYR A 56 7.37 1.81 6.94
N HIS A 57 8.45 2.05 7.70
CA HIS A 57 8.39 2.92 8.87
C HIS A 57 7.96 4.34 8.47
N GLY A 58 6.88 4.85 9.07
CA GLY A 58 6.32 6.17 8.74
C GLY A 58 5.58 6.28 7.39
N HIS A 59 5.70 5.29 6.50
CA HIS A 59 5.08 5.29 5.17
C HIS A 59 3.65 4.69 5.14
N ASN A 60 3.20 4.10 6.25
CA ASN A 60 1.87 3.48 6.36
C ASN A 60 0.71 4.45 6.58
N ALA A 61 0.95 5.76 6.70
CA ALA A 61 -0.11 6.75 6.91
C ALA A 61 -1.22 6.68 5.85
N PHE A 62 -0.87 6.38 4.58
CA PHE A 62 -1.86 6.16 3.53
C PHE A 62 -2.68 4.88 3.78
N ARG A 63 -2.02 3.77 4.11
CA ARG A 63 -2.67 2.49 4.42
C ARG A 63 -3.63 2.67 5.60
N GLU A 64 -3.17 3.26 6.68
CA GLU A 64 -3.99 3.54 7.86
C GLU A 64 -5.18 4.43 7.52
N LYS A 65 -4.98 5.53 6.77
CA LYS A 65 -6.07 6.39 6.32
C LYS A 65 -7.07 5.70 5.38
N TYR A 66 -6.62 4.81 4.51
CA TYR A 66 -7.47 4.09 3.56
C TYR A 66 -8.29 2.98 4.23
N PHE A 67 -7.65 2.19 5.11
CA PHE A 67 -8.28 1.04 5.76
C PHE A 67 -8.96 1.37 7.10
N SER A 68 -8.68 2.51 7.73
CA SER A 68 -9.36 2.94 8.97
C SER A 68 -10.83 3.29 8.79
N GLY A 69 -11.32 3.39 7.54
CA GLY A 69 -12.71 3.73 7.28
C GLY A 69 -13.08 5.17 7.62
N LEU A 70 -12.13 6.03 8.01
CA LEU A 70 -12.37 7.46 8.30
C LEU A 70 -12.85 8.25 7.07
N ASN A 71 -12.68 7.72 5.86
CA ASN A 71 -13.20 8.33 4.63
C ASN A 71 -14.68 8.01 4.38
N LYS A 72 -15.37 7.33 5.30
CA LYS A 72 -16.84 7.24 5.27
C LYS A 72 -17.37 8.66 5.46
N ARG A 73 -17.83 9.25 4.36
CA ARG A 73 -18.69 10.43 4.35
C ARG A 73 -19.61 10.35 5.56
N SER A 74 -19.44 11.27 6.51
CA SER A 74 -20.53 11.60 7.42
C SER A 74 -21.70 11.92 6.50
N SER A 75 -22.67 10.99 6.41
CA SER A 75 -24.01 11.36 5.99
C SER A 75 -24.36 12.51 6.90
N LYS A 76 -24.45 13.69 6.30
CA LYS A 76 -24.86 14.93 6.95
C LYS A 76 -26.13 14.58 7.74
N GLU A 77 -26.00 14.53 9.05
CA GLU A 77 -27.16 14.43 9.94
C GLU A 77 -27.96 15.69 9.66
N ASP A 78 -29.09 15.54 8.96
CA ASP A 78 -30.08 16.59 8.78
C ASP A 78 -30.61 16.90 10.19
N THR A 79 -29.97 17.85 10.86
CA THR A 79 -30.56 18.57 11.99
C THR A 79 -31.80 19.27 11.45
N ARG A 80 -32.93 18.58 11.42
CA ARG A 80 -34.24 19.21 11.33
C ARG A 80 -34.42 19.98 12.63
N ALA A 81 -34.02 21.25 12.57
CA ALA A 81 -34.39 22.24 13.56
C ALA A 81 -35.91 22.20 13.71
N ASP A 82 -36.32 21.92 14.95
CA ASP A 82 -37.65 22.16 15.48
C ASP A 82 -38.11 23.58 15.11
N VAL A 83 -39.19 23.68 14.32
CA VAL A 83 -39.84 24.96 14.03
C VAL A 83 -41.02 25.07 14.99
N ASP A 84 -40.77 25.64 16.16
CA ASP A 84 -41.79 26.33 16.96
C ASP A 84 -42.09 27.68 16.29
N GLY A 85 -43.37 27.96 16.04
CA GLY A 85 -43.74 29.14 15.27
C GLY A 85 -45.23 29.35 15.00
N LYS A 86 -45.98 29.58 16.09
CA LYS A 86 -47.22 30.38 16.19
C LYS A 86 -48.59 29.67 16.06
#